data_AF-A0AAN6H161-F1
#
_entry.id   AF-A0AAN6H161-F1
#
_cell.length_a   1.000
_cell.length_b   1.000
_cell.length_c   1.000
_cell.angle_alpha   90.00
_cell.angle_beta   90.00
_cell.angle_gamma   90.00
#
_symmetry.space_group_name_H-M   'P 1'
#
loop_
_entity.id
_entity.type
_entity.pdbx_description
1 polymer ?
#
loop_
_entity_poly.entity_id
_entity_poly.type
_entity_poly.pdbx_seq_one_letter_code
_entity_poly.pdbx_strand_id
1 'polypeptide(L)'
;MATEAPGKFPGSESTDPSARHGPEPTAENPAGVFPRSDITAAPVEERHATIGTSIENPYALNDALSRLDAALDDLISLYEHERQTTAAEGSFSKGKEALKLFKQWQSDVEKIRHGQL
;
A
#
# COMPACT_ATOMS: atom_id res chain seq x y z
N MET A 1 22.24 29.44 34.13
CA MET A 1 21.96 29.50 32.68
C MET A 1 21.92 28.07 32.19
N ALA A 2 20.74 27.57 31.82
CA ALA A 2 20.57 26.20 31.34
C ALA A 2 20.76 26.18 29.82
N THR A 3 21.74 25.42 29.32
CA THR A 3 21.93 25.15 27.90
C THR A 3 21.15 23.89 27.55
N GLU A 4 20.05 24.06 26.84
CA GLU A 4 19.18 22.98 26.36
C GLU A 4 19.89 22.18 25.24
N ALA A 5 19.72 20.86 25.26
CA ALA A 5 20.37 19.93 24.32
C ALA A 5 19.71 20.00 22.92
N PRO A 6 20.48 19.97 21.82
CA PRO A 6 19.92 20.02 20.48
C PRO A 6 19.17 18.74 20.11
N GLY A 7 18.07 18.94 19.36
CA GLY A 7 17.00 17.99 19.07
C GLY A 7 17.45 16.57 18.71
N LYS A 8 17.00 15.63 19.53
CA LYS A 8 17.22 14.18 19.41
C LYS A 8 16.20 13.49 18.50
N PHE A 9 15.27 14.23 17.87
CA PHE A 9 14.10 13.68 17.18
C PHE A 9 13.87 14.27 15.78
N PRO A 10 13.50 13.45 14.78
CA PRO A 10 13.06 13.95 13.48
C PRO A 10 11.80 14.79 13.63
N GLY A 11 11.83 16.04 13.12
CA GLY A 11 10.75 17.03 13.24
C GLY A 11 11.04 18.18 14.22
N SER A 12 12.15 18.14 14.96
CA SER A 12 12.60 19.27 15.81
C SER A 12 13.56 20.20 15.07
N GLU A 13 13.20 20.63 13.87
CA GLU A 13 13.97 21.66 13.17
C GLU A 13 13.73 23.02 13.84
N SER A 14 14.80 23.59 14.39
CA SER A 14 14.74 24.93 14.97
C SER A 14 14.33 25.94 13.88
N THR A 15 13.28 26.70 14.14
CA THR A 15 12.81 27.79 13.28
C THR A 15 13.72 29.02 13.35
N ASP A 16 14.70 29.02 14.26
CA ASP A 16 15.68 30.09 14.41
C ASP A 16 16.72 30.04 13.27
N PRO A 17 16.85 31.10 12.44
CA PRO A 17 17.85 31.15 11.38
C PRO A 17 19.29 31.09 11.93
N SER A 18 19.54 31.48 13.18
CA SER A 18 20.86 31.40 13.81
C SER A 18 21.27 29.97 14.17
N ALA A 19 20.31 29.07 14.43
CA ALA A 19 20.56 27.64 14.65
C ALA A 19 20.97 26.89 13.36
N ARG A 20 20.87 27.56 12.20
CA ARG A 20 21.23 27.03 10.87
C ARG A 20 22.63 27.43 10.43
N HIS A 21 23.22 28.40 11.12
CA HIS A 21 24.62 28.76 10.93
C HIS A 21 25.45 27.94 11.91
N GLY A 22 26.35 27.12 11.36
CA GLY A 22 27.31 26.39 12.17
C GLY A 22 28.19 27.35 12.99
N PRO A 23 28.84 26.86 14.05
CA PRO A 23 29.78 27.66 14.80
C PRO A 23 30.88 28.21 13.88
N GLU A 24 31.32 29.44 14.16
CA GLU A 24 32.41 30.07 13.42
C GLU A 24 33.68 29.19 13.47
N PRO A 25 34.51 29.21 12.41
CA PRO A 25 35.74 28.44 12.35
C PRO A 25 36.60 28.68 13.60
N THR A 26 36.94 27.59 14.29
CA THR A 26 37.74 27.62 15.52
C THR A 26 39.08 26.92 15.27
N ALA A 27 40.10 27.15 16.10
CA ALA A 27 41.39 26.46 16.00
C ALA A 27 41.26 24.91 15.95
N GLU A 28 40.23 24.35 16.59
CA GLU A 28 39.93 22.91 16.61
C GLU A 28 39.07 22.45 15.40
N ASN A 29 38.40 23.36 14.70
CA ASN A 29 37.63 23.09 13.47
C ASN A 29 37.87 24.18 12.43
N PRO A 30 39.09 24.25 11.85
CA PRO A 30 39.47 25.31 10.92
C PRO A 30 38.69 25.26 9.61
N ALA A 31 38.11 24.10 9.27
CA ALA A 31 37.30 23.93 8.07
C ALA A 31 35.82 24.30 8.27
N GLY A 32 35.40 24.66 9.49
CA GLY A 32 34.03 25.08 9.78
C GLY A 32 32.99 24.06 9.31
N VAL A 33 33.30 22.76 9.43
CA VAL A 33 32.46 21.70 8.85
C VAL A 33 31.17 21.58 9.68
N PHE A 34 30.13 22.26 9.20
CA PHE A 34 28.77 22.14 9.68
C PHE A 34 27.91 21.57 8.54
N PRO A 35 27.09 20.53 8.79
CA PRO A 35 26.19 20.01 7.77
C PRO A 35 25.27 21.14 7.30
N ARG A 36 25.36 21.51 6.02
CA ARG A 36 24.37 22.39 5.40
C ARG A 36 23.10 21.55 5.26
N SER A 37 22.14 21.74 6.17
CA SER A 37 20.80 21.21 5.97
C SER A 37 20.17 21.95 4.79
N ASP A 38 20.24 21.35 3.61
CA ASP A 38 19.49 21.83 2.45
C ASP A 38 18.00 21.81 2.80
N ILE A 39 17.33 22.96 2.61
CA ILE A 39 15.90 23.17 2.91
C ILE A 39 15.01 22.51 1.84
N THR A 40 15.60 21.70 0.95
CA THR A 40 14.80 20.97 -0.04
C THR A 40 14.03 19.90 0.72
N ALA A 41 12.77 20.21 1.05
CA ALA A 41 11.82 19.23 1.52
C ALA A 41 11.97 17.98 0.64
N ALA A 42 12.21 16.83 1.28
CA ALA A 42 12.27 15.57 0.56
C ALA A 42 11.03 15.50 -0.35
N PRO A 43 11.19 15.16 -1.65
CA PRO A 43 10.06 15.10 -2.56
C PRO A 43 8.98 14.25 -1.91
N VAL A 44 7.81 14.87 -1.71
CA VAL A 44 6.65 14.17 -1.18
C VAL A 44 6.32 13.11 -2.22
N GLU A 45 6.59 11.84 -1.89
CA GLU A 45 6.14 10.76 -2.76
C GLU A 45 4.63 10.91 -2.93
N GLU A 46 4.20 11.14 -4.17
CA GLU A 46 2.79 11.07 -4.55
C GLU A 46 2.36 9.62 -4.36
N ARG A 47 1.86 9.29 -3.16
CA ARG A 47 1.22 8.02 -2.92
C ARG A 47 -0.09 8.03 -3.69
N HIS A 48 -0.06 7.43 -4.88
CA HIS A 48 -1.30 7.06 -5.58
C HIS A 48 -2.19 6.29 -4.59
N ALA A 49 -3.39 6.82 -4.34
CA ALA A 49 -4.34 6.24 -3.41
C ALA A 49 -4.86 4.91 -3.97
N THR A 50 -4.10 3.84 -3.73
CA THR A 50 -4.57 2.47 -3.99
C THR A 50 -5.48 2.04 -2.84
N ILE A 51 -6.37 1.07 -3.06
CA ILE A 51 -7.20 0.50 -1.98
C ILE A 51 -6.35 0.02 -0.80
N GLY A 52 -5.12 -0.43 -1.08
CA GLY A 52 -4.14 -0.79 -0.05
C GLY A 52 -3.75 0.36 0.88
N THR A 53 -3.91 1.62 0.46
CA THR A 53 -3.74 2.80 1.33
C THR A 53 -4.95 3.08 2.22
N SER A 54 -6.13 2.54 1.87
CA SER A 54 -7.35 2.63 2.69
C SER A 54 -7.41 1.59 3.82
N ILE A 55 -6.45 0.66 3.87
CA ILE A 55 -6.37 -0.39 4.88
C ILE A 55 -5.04 -0.26 5.62
N GLU A 56 -5.10 -0.16 6.97
CA GLU A 56 -3.90 0.01 7.81
C GLU A 56 -2.93 -1.17 7.71
N ASN A 57 -3.43 -2.38 7.41
CA ASN A 57 -2.62 -3.58 7.22
C ASN A 57 -2.74 -4.16 5.79
N PRO A 58 -1.74 -3.95 4.92
CA PRO A 58 -1.76 -4.45 3.54
C PRO A 58 -1.77 -5.99 3.46
N TYR A 59 -1.23 -6.70 4.46
CA TYR A 59 -1.23 -8.15 4.49
C TYR A 59 -2.61 -8.73 4.81
N ALA A 60 -3.41 -8.02 5.60
CA ALA A 60 -4.78 -8.45 5.92
C ALA A 60 -5.68 -8.46 4.67
N LEU A 61 -5.50 -7.46 3.79
CA LEU A 61 -6.21 -7.42 2.51
C LEU A 61 -5.82 -8.60 1.62
N ASN A 62 -4.52 -8.89 1.49
CA ASN A 62 -4.06 -9.99 0.62
C ASN A 62 -4.54 -11.37 1.12
N ASP A 63 -4.56 -11.60 2.44
CA ASP A 63 -5.12 -12.83 3.02
C ASP A 63 -6.63 -12.93 2.76
N ALA A 64 -7.38 -11.85 2.96
CA ALA A 64 -8.81 -11.83 2.68
C ALA A 64 -9.13 -12.09 1.20
N LEU A 65 -8.37 -11.48 0.27
CA LEU A 65 -8.51 -11.71 -1.17
C LEU A 65 -8.17 -13.15 -1.55
N SER A 66 -7.13 -13.73 -0.95
CA SER A 66 -6.74 -15.13 -1.21
C SER A 66 -7.83 -16.12 -0.77
N ARG A 67 -8.50 -15.86 0.36
CA ARG A 67 -9.63 -16.67 0.83
C ARG A 67 -10.86 -16.52 -0.06
N LEU A 68 -11.12 -15.29 -0.55
CA LEU A 68 -12.21 -15.03 -1.48
C LEU A 68 -11.99 -15.76 -2.81
N ASP A 69 -10.76 -15.73 -3.33
CA ASP A 69 -10.39 -16.42 -4.57
C ASP A 69 -10.59 -17.94 -4.45
N ALA A 70 -10.14 -18.55 -3.36
CA ALA A 70 -10.38 -19.97 -3.08
C ALA A 70 -11.88 -20.32 -3.00
N ALA A 71 -12.70 -19.46 -2.37
CA ALA A 71 -14.14 -19.66 -2.31
C ALA A 71 -14.82 -19.54 -3.70
N LEU A 72 -14.30 -18.68 -4.57
CA LEU A 72 -14.77 -18.55 -5.95
C LEU A 72 -14.41 -19.79 -6.77
N ASP A 73 -13.20 -20.32 -6.62
CA ASP A 73 -12.77 -21.57 -7.27
C ASP A 73 -13.65 -22.76 -6.86
N ASP A 74 -14.01 -22.86 -5.58
CA ASP A 74 -14.93 -23.89 -5.07
C ASP A 74 -16.31 -23.79 -5.72
N LEU A 75 -16.87 -22.57 -5.81
CA LEU A 75 -18.16 -22.33 -6.46
C LEU A 75 -18.10 -22.65 -7.96
N ILE A 76 -17.05 -22.22 -8.66
CA ILE A 76 -16.88 -22.51 -10.08
C ILE A 76 -16.79 -24.01 -10.31
N SER A 77 -16.00 -24.72 -9.50
CA SER A 77 -15.85 -26.17 -9.58
C SER A 77 -17.18 -26.90 -9.36
N LEU A 78 -17.99 -26.45 -8.38
CA LEU A 78 -19.32 -26.99 -8.12
C LEU A 78 -20.23 -26.87 -9.34
N TYR A 79 -20.33 -25.66 -9.91
CA TYR A 79 -21.17 -25.42 -11.09
C TYR A 79 -20.63 -26.12 -12.35
N GLU A 80 -19.30 -26.24 -12.52
CA GLU A 80 -18.72 -26.98 -13.64
C GLU A 80 -18.99 -28.49 -13.53
N HIS A 81 -19.00 -29.06 -12.34
CA HIS A 81 -19.46 -30.43 -12.11
C HIS A 81 -20.95 -30.60 -12.39
N GLU A 82 -21.81 -29.72 -11.85
CA GLU A 82 -23.26 -29.77 -12.10
C GLU A 82 -23.59 -29.61 -13.59
N ARG A 83 -22.80 -28.82 -14.33
CA ARG A 83 -22.92 -28.72 -15.78
C ARG A 83 -22.73 -30.06 -16.45
N GLN A 84 -21.73 -30.84 -16.04
CA GLN A 84 -21.41 -32.13 -16.66
C GLN A 84 -22.49 -33.18 -16.37
N THR A 85 -23.08 -33.14 -15.17
CA THR A 85 -24.12 -34.10 -14.75
C THR A 85 -25.51 -33.72 -15.25
N THR A 86 -25.84 -32.43 -15.28
CA THR A 86 -27.20 -31.92 -15.55
C THR A 86 -27.40 -31.45 -16.99
N ALA A 87 -26.33 -31.30 -17.80
CA ALA A 87 -26.44 -30.87 -19.20
C ALA A 87 -27.28 -31.81 -20.09
N ALA A 88 -27.62 -33.01 -19.63
CA ALA A 88 -28.55 -33.90 -20.33
C ALA A 88 -29.98 -33.34 -20.42
N GLU A 89 -30.39 -32.41 -19.54
CA GLU A 89 -31.80 -31.98 -19.41
C GLU A 89 -32.07 -30.49 -19.73
N GLY A 90 -31.12 -29.79 -20.37
CA GLY A 90 -31.36 -28.43 -20.90
C GLY A 90 -31.63 -27.33 -19.85
N SER A 91 -31.67 -27.64 -18.55
CA SER A 91 -32.03 -26.71 -17.46
C SER A 91 -30.87 -25.86 -16.90
N PHE A 92 -29.64 -26.07 -17.37
CA PHE A 92 -28.43 -25.44 -16.82
C PHE A 92 -28.19 -23.97 -17.29
N SER A 93 -29.20 -23.28 -17.84
CA SER A 93 -29.03 -21.89 -18.31
C SER A 93 -28.59 -20.93 -17.21
N LYS A 94 -29.25 -21.00 -16.03
CA LYS A 94 -28.88 -20.21 -14.85
C LYS A 94 -27.48 -20.55 -14.32
N GLY A 95 -27.07 -21.82 -14.40
CA GLY A 95 -25.74 -22.25 -13.99
C GLY A 95 -24.63 -21.66 -14.88
N LYS A 96 -24.90 -21.49 -16.18
CA LYS A 96 -23.97 -20.78 -17.09
C LYS A 96 -23.86 -19.29 -16.75
N GLU A 97 -24.96 -18.65 -16.39
CA GLU A 97 -24.96 -17.24 -15.95
C GLU A 97 -24.17 -17.06 -14.65
N ALA A 98 -24.38 -17.94 -13.67
CA ALA A 98 -23.63 -17.96 -12.42
C ALA A 98 -22.13 -18.17 -12.66
N LEU A 99 -21.75 -19.14 -13.50
CA LEU A 99 -20.34 -19.36 -13.87
C LEU A 99 -19.69 -18.14 -14.50
N LYS A 100 -20.40 -17.44 -15.39
CA LYS A 100 -19.90 -16.20 -16.00
C LYS A 100 -19.67 -15.12 -14.94
N LEU A 101 -20.58 -14.98 -13.98
CA LEU A 101 -20.48 -14.01 -12.91
C LEU A 101 -19.29 -14.30 -11.98
N PHE A 102 -19.12 -15.55 -11.54
CA PHE A 102 -18.01 -15.92 -10.66
C PHE A 102 -16.64 -15.73 -11.33
N LYS A 103 -16.52 -16.06 -12.62
CA LYS A 103 -15.29 -15.79 -13.39
C LYS A 103 -15.02 -14.29 -13.54
N GLN A 104 -16.07 -13.48 -13.68
CA GLN A 104 -15.93 -12.03 -13.68
C GLN A 104 -15.42 -11.52 -12.33
N TRP A 105 -16.00 -12.01 -11.22
CA TRP A 105 -15.56 -11.64 -9.88
C TRP A 105 -14.11 -12.03 -9.61
N GLN A 106 -13.64 -13.20 -10.06
CA GLN A 106 -12.21 -13.55 -9.98
C GLN A 106 -11.34 -12.52 -10.71
N SER A 107 -11.72 -12.10 -11.92
CA SER A 107 -10.97 -11.06 -12.63
C SER A 107 -10.94 -9.74 -11.88
N ASP A 108 -12.05 -9.37 -11.24
CA ASP A 108 -12.14 -8.14 -10.47
C ASP A 108 -11.34 -8.21 -9.15
N VAL A 109 -11.26 -9.39 -8.53
CA VAL A 109 -10.36 -9.66 -7.39
C VAL A 109 -8.90 -9.51 -7.79
N GLU A 110 -8.49 -10.01 -8.95
CA GLU A 110 -7.13 -9.84 -9.47
C GLU A 110 -6.80 -8.37 -9.75
N LYS A 111 -7.73 -7.63 -10.34
CA LYS A 111 -7.60 -6.18 -10.52
C LYS A 111 -7.38 -5.45 -9.20
N ILE A 112 -8.17 -5.78 -8.18
CA ILE A 112 -8.02 -5.24 -6.82
C ILE A 112 -6.63 -5.58 -6.25
N ARG A 113 -6.17 -6.83 -6.43
CA ARG A 113 -4.83 -7.27 -6.00
C ARG A 113 -3.70 -6.45 -6.64
N HIS A 114 -3.88 -6.06 -7.90
CA HIS A 114 -2.94 -5.21 -8.64
C HIS A 114 -3.15 -3.70 -8.44
N GLY A 115 -4.15 -3.29 -7.65
CA GLY A 115 -4.50 -1.87 -7.46
C GLY A 115 -5.09 -1.20 -8.70
N GLN A 116 -5.63 -1.98 -9.63
CA GLN A 116 -6.22 -1.55 -10.91
C GLN A 116 -7.75 -1.50 -10.79
N LEU A 117 -8.29 -0.53 -10.03
CA LEU A 117 -9.73 -0.23 -10.05
C LEU A 117 -10.09 0.72 -11.20
#